data_AF-A0A167TUF5-F1
#
_entry.id   AF-A0A167TUF5-F1
#
_cell.length_a   1.000
_cell.length_b   1.000
_cell.length_c   1.000
_cell.angle_alpha   90.00
_cell.angle_beta   90.00
_cell.angle_gamma   90.00
#
_symmetry.space_group_name_H-M   'P 1'
#
loop_
_entity.id
_entity.type
_entity.pdbx_description
1 polymer ?
#
loop_
_entity_poly.entity_id
_entity_poly.type
_entity_poly.pdbx_seq_one_letter_code
_entity_poly.pdbx_strand_id
1 'polypeptide(L)'
;MKYFFNPMLRYFHLQNEEYVLDLLNEEYYSVEILYNELIFEILKITSNQPCNKNEIVAQILSLYEIDKDLLFQFLEQLIKEKLLLSELDYRKEWLDLQELWKTFNWNEAYVYQLFNNAKKKLDYSQSGYEIDIEGMREFKREKNPPSIYKEYDSKQKRVRLKEVATISTTNFSVRDVMISKKAKSSKINFDQLSYLLKMVFGRQGIKTTSLGDEYLLKTSPSGGIKHPTECYLITTNNIKLSELSKNSVYHYSVYSNNLVEINNLSEINLQKVCPLIKENLNHYSLIIILTSIFERSMYRYRESRSFKAVNIDVGHLLSSATLILDSLNISYNLSHSTSFEYVNSLLNIDGLKEASIGYIAIK
;
A
#
# COMPACT_ATOMS: atom_id res chain seq x y z
N MET A 1 37.26 -14.90 -4.37
CA MET A 1 36.00 -14.16 -4.10
C MET A 1 35.46 -13.66 -5.43
N LYS A 2 34.20 -13.94 -5.73
CA LYS A 2 33.53 -13.44 -6.94
C LYS A 2 32.65 -12.25 -6.58
N TYR A 3 32.41 -11.41 -7.58
CA TYR A 3 31.62 -10.19 -7.50
C TYR A 3 30.55 -10.21 -8.60
N PHE A 4 29.40 -9.63 -8.29
CA PHE A 4 28.28 -9.51 -9.21
C PHE A 4 27.68 -8.09 -9.11
N PHE A 5 26.97 -7.68 -10.15
CA PHE A 5 26.25 -6.41 -10.19
C PHE A 5 25.24 -6.32 -9.04
N ASN A 6 25.19 -5.19 -8.31
CA ASN A 6 24.20 -5.01 -7.25
C ASN A 6 22.77 -4.98 -7.84
N PRO A 7 21.93 -6.01 -7.63
CA PRO A 7 20.61 -6.11 -8.25
C PRO A 7 19.62 -5.08 -7.69
N MET A 8 20.00 -4.32 -6.66
CA MET A 8 19.23 -3.25 -6.02
C MET A 8 19.52 -1.86 -6.60
N LEU A 9 20.47 -1.73 -7.53
CA LEU A 9 20.70 -0.47 -8.25
C LEU A 9 19.63 -0.24 -9.32
N ARG A 10 18.99 0.92 -9.29
CA ARG A 10 17.99 1.32 -10.28
C ARG A 10 18.46 2.54 -11.04
N TYR A 11 18.49 2.40 -12.35
CA TYR A 11 18.73 3.51 -13.27
C TYR A 11 17.41 4.11 -13.72
N PHE A 12 17.28 5.44 -13.64
CA PHE A 12 16.10 6.16 -14.11
C PHE A 12 16.45 7.56 -14.57
N HIS A 13 15.55 8.15 -15.36
CA HIS A 13 15.67 9.53 -15.82
C HIS A 13 14.64 10.41 -15.10
N LEU A 14 15.07 11.58 -14.62
CA LEU A 14 14.19 12.59 -14.03
C LEU A 14 14.60 13.98 -14.54
N GLN A 15 13.67 14.72 -15.15
CA GLN A 15 13.91 16.10 -15.62
C GLN A 15 15.15 16.26 -16.54
N ASN A 16 15.39 15.28 -17.42
CA ASN A 16 16.56 15.18 -18.33
C ASN A 16 17.90 14.87 -17.67
N GLU A 17 17.92 14.57 -16.37
CA GLU A 17 19.08 14.06 -15.66
C GLU A 17 18.94 12.54 -15.45
N GLU A 18 20.06 11.85 -15.46
CA GLU A 18 20.13 10.41 -15.21
C GLU A 18 20.41 10.18 -13.71
N TYR A 19 20.00 9.05 -13.14
CA TYR A 19 20.23 8.76 -11.74
C TYR A 19 20.43 7.27 -11.52
N VAL A 20 21.30 6.92 -10.58
CA VAL A 20 21.35 5.57 -10.00
C VAL A 20 20.96 5.64 -8.53
N LEU A 21 19.90 4.92 -8.20
CA LEU A 21 19.43 4.72 -6.83
C LEU A 21 19.92 3.36 -6.34
N ASP A 22 20.71 3.36 -5.27
CA ASP A 22 21.00 2.14 -4.53
C ASP A 22 19.93 1.91 -3.48
N LEU A 23 19.01 0.99 -3.77
CA LEU A 23 17.96 0.64 -2.83
C LEU A 23 18.53 -0.01 -1.56
N LEU A 24 19.74 -0.57 -1.55
CA LEU A 24 20.29 -1.17 -0.34
C LEU A 24 20.75 -0.12 0.67
N ASN A 25 21.45 0.90 0.17
CA ASN A 25 22.01 1.98 0.99
C ASN A 25 21.10 3.21 1.10
N GLU A 26 20.03 3.27 0.30
CA GLU A 26 19.12 4.43 0.18
C GLU A 26 19.84 5.72 -0.26
N GLU A 27 20.92 5.55 -1.04
CA GLU A 27 21.75 6.64 -1.54
C GLU A 27 21.48 6.93 -3.03
N TYR A 28 21.61 8.22 -3.38
CA TYR A 28 21.60 8.69 -4.74
C TYR A 28 23.03 8.98 -5.17
N TYR A 29 23.46 8.37 -6.27
CA TYR A 29 24.72 8.71 -6.91
C TYR A 29 24.44 9.66 -8.07
N SER A 30 25.07 10.84 -8.06
CA SER A 30 25.08 11.74 -9.22
C SER A 30 25.87 11.10 -10.37
N VAL A 31 25.40 11.33 -11.59
CA VAL A 31 25.85 10.68 -12.85
C VAL A 31 27.33 10.89 -13.18
N GLU A 32 28.05 11.75 -12.45
CA GLU A 32 29.49 11.95 -12.67
C GLU A 32 30.29 10.65 -12.65
N ILE A 33 29.92 9.71 -11.77
CA ILE A 33 30.57 8.40 -11.73
C ILE A 33 30.18 7.56 -12.97
N LEU A 34 28.95 7.69 -13.47
CA LEU A 34 28.39 6.94 -14.61
C LEU A 34 28.82 7.45 -15.98
N TYR A 35 29.30 8.70 -16.10
CA TYR A 35 29.91 9.18 -17.36
C TYR A 35 31.19 8.41 -17.73
N ASN A 36 31.70 7.58 -16.82
CA ASN A 36 32.74 6.63 -17.13
C ASN A 36 32.13 5.37 -17.77
N GLU A 37 32.25 5.26 -19.10
CA GLU A 37 31.79 4.11 -19.90
C GLU A 37 32.30 2.75 -19.35
N LEU A 38 33.44 2.74 -18.66
CA LEU A 38 33.99 1.53 -18.04
C LEU A 38 33.08 0.97 -16.95
N ILE A 39 32.32 1.81 -16.25
CA ILE A 39 31.37 1.32 -15.26
C ILE A 39 30.33 0.45 -15.94
N PHE A 40 29.71 0.93 -17.02
CA PHE A 40 28.67 0.17 -17.71
C PHE A 40 29.19 -1.17 -18.24
N GLU A 41 30.41 -1.22 -18.78
CA GLU A 41 31.02 -2.48 -19.22
C GLU A 41 31.31 -3.43 -18.05
N ILE A 42 31.84 -2.92 -16.93
CA ILE A 42 32.06 -3.73 -15.72
C ILE A 42 30.74 -4.25 -15.16
N LEU A 43 29.69 -3.42 -15.08
CA LEU A 43 28.37 -3.83 -14.60
C LEU A 43 27.74 -4.88 -15.53
N LYS A 44 27.91 -4.75 -16.85
CA LYS A 44 27.44 -5.71 -17.85
C LYS A 44 28.16 -7.06 -17.78
N ILE A 45 29.49 -7.05 -17.60
CA ILE A 45 30.28 -8.29 -17.39
C ILE A 45 29.78 -9.02 -16.14
N THR A 46 29.57 -8.28 -15.06
CA THR A 46 29.20 -8.82 -13.75
C THR A 46 27.70 -9.10 -13.59
N SER A 47 26.84 -8.59 -14.48
CA SER A 47 25.41 -8.95 -14.53
C SER A 47 25.16 -10.29 -15.21
N ASN A 48 26.04 -10.70 -16.13
CA ASN A 48 25.88 -11.96 -16.85
C ASN A 48 26.21 -13.18 -15.98
N GLN A 49 27.26 -13.08 -15.17
CA GLN A 49 27.68 -14.11 -14.23
C GLN A 49 28.61 -13.53 -13.14
N PRO A 50 28.67 -14.16 -11.95
CA PRO A 50 29.64 -13.76 -10.93
C PRO A 50 31.10 -13.97 -11.41
N CYS A 51 31.90 -12.91 -11.38
CA CYS A 51 33.28 -12.89 -11.86
C CYS A 51 34.26 -12.49 -10.73
N ASN A 52 35.46 -13.04 -10.71
CA ASN A 52 36.54 -12.55 -9.85
C ASN A 52 37.21 -11.30 -10.46
N LYS A 53 37.96 -10.54 -9.66
CA LYS A 53 38.62 -9.30 -10.12
C LYS A 53 39.51 -9.51 -11.34
N ASN A 54 40.28 -10.60 -11.39
CA ASN A 54 41.16 -10.88 -12.53
C ASN A 54 40.38 -11.16 -13.81
N GLU A 55 39.24 -11.84 -13.71
CA GLU A 55 38.35 -12.11 -14.85
C GLU A 55 37.73 -10.81 -15.40
N ILE A 56 37.33 -9.90 -14.52
CA ILE A 56 36.78 -8.59 -14.92
C ILE A 56 37.88 -7.76 -15.59
N VAL A 57 39.06 -7.66 -14.96
CA VAL A 57 40.21 -6.92 -15.51
C VAL A 57 40.62 -7.45 -16.88
N ALA A 58 40.74 -8.77 -17.03
CA ALA A 58 41.13 -9.37 -18.30
C ALA A 58 40.12 -9.06 -19.43
N GLN A 59 38.83 -9.08 -19.14
CA GLN A 59 37.79 -8.75 -20.12
C GLN A 59 37.83 -7.26 -20.51
N ILE A 60 37.97 -6.35 -19.56
CA ILE A 60 38.06 -4.92 -19.85
C ILE A 60 39.33 -4.59 -20.66
N LEU A 61 40.49 -5.14 -20.28
CA LEU A 61 41.75 -4.92 -21.01
C LEU A 61 41.74 -5.52 -22.43
N SER A 62 40.82 -6.43 -22.75
CA SER A 62 40.62 -6.92 -24.12
C SER A 62 39.86 -5.95 -25.02
N LEU A 63 39.14 -5.00 -24.42
CA LEU A 63 38.30 -4.02 -25.10
C LEU A 63 38.89 -2.61 -25.09
N TYR A 64 39.69 -2.29 -24.07
CA TYR A 64 40.22 -0.95 -23.82
C TYR A 64 41.70 -0.99 -23.42
N GLU A 65 42.47 -0.01 -23.90
CA GLU A 65 43.87 0.20 -23.49
C GLU A 65 43.94 1.05 -22.22
N ILE A 66 43.95 0.38 -21.06
CA ILE A 66 43.92 1.04 -19.74
C ILE A 66 45.03 0.47 -18.85
N ASP A 67 45.59 1.30 -17.98
CA ASP A 67 46.53 0.84 -16.97
C ASP A 67 45.86 -0.18 -16.03
N LYS A 68 46.52 -1.34 -15.88
CA LYS A 68 45.98 -2.47 -15.13
C LYS A 68 45.80 -2.12 -13.65
N ASP A 69 46.74 -1.41 -13.05
CA ASP A 69 46.71 -1.09 -11.62
C ASP A 69 45.64 -0.04 -11.32
N LEU A 70 45.46 0.94 -12.22
CA LEU A 70 44.36 1.91 -12.15
C LEU A 70 43.00 1.22 -12.24
N LEU A 71 42.85 0.20 -13.12
CA LEU A 71 41.61 -0.56 -13.23
C LEU A 71 41.32 -1.39 -11.96
N PHE A 72 42.34 -1.96 -11.32
CA PHE A 72 42.16 -2.62 -10.03
C PHE A 72 41.71 -1.64 -8.95
N GLN A 73 42.34 -0.47 -8.85
CA GLN A 73 41.94 0.59 -7.90
C GLN A 73 40.49 1.02 -8.14
N PHE A 74 40.10 1.17 -9.41
CA PHE A 74 38.74 1.49 -9.78
C PHE A 74 37.74 0.41 -9.36
N LEU A 75 38.07 -0.87 -9.57
CA LEU A 75 37.23 -1.98 -9.08
C LEU A 75 37.10 -1.98 -7.55
N GLU A 76 38.17 -1.67 -6.81
CA GLU A 76 38.07 -1.52 -5.35
C GLU A 76 37.13 -0.37 -4.96
N GLN A 77 37.16 0.73 -5.70
CA GLN A 77 36.21 1.83 -5.51
C GLN A 77 34.78 1.36 -5.76
N LEU A 78 34.49 0.67 -6.87
CA LEU A 78 33.15 0.17 -7.15
C LEU A 78 32.63 -0.81 -6.08
N ILE A 79 33.52 -1.63 -5.49
CA ILE A 79 33.17 -2.54 -4.39
C ILE A 79 32.91 -1.76 -3.11
N LYS A 80 33.76 -0.76 -2.81
CA LYS A 80 33.62 0.11 -1.64
C LYS A 80 32.30 0.89 -1.68
N GLU A 81 31.96 1.44 -2.85
CA GLU A 81 30.69 2.14 -3.11
C GLU A 81 29.51 1.18 -3.35
N LYS A 82 29.68 -0.14 -3.11
CA LYS A 82 28.64 -1.18 -3.24
C LYS A 82 27.93 -1.25 -4.60
N LEU A 83 28.59 -0.74 -5.65
CA LEU A 83 28.17 -0.94 -7.04
C LEU A 83 28.42 -2.38 -7.50
N LEU A 84 29.48 -3.00 -6.97
CA LEU A 84 29.76 -4.43 -7.07
C LEU A 84 29.64 -5.08 -5.68
N LEU A 85 28.86 -6.15 -5.59
CA LEU A 85 28.71 -6.91 -4.34
C LEU A 85 29.53 -8.18 -4.39
N SER A 86 30.13 -8.57 -3.27
CA SER A 86 30.78 -9.87 -3.14
C SER A 86 29.75 -10.96 -2.78
N GLU A 87 30.11 -12.23 -2.99
CA GLU A 87 29.32 -13.39 -2.52
C GLU A 87 29.08 -13.41 -0.99
N LEU A 88 29.80 -12.60 -0.21
CA LEU A 88 29.62 -12.46 1.23
C LEU A 88 28.63 -11.35 1.60
N ASP A 89 28.48 -10.34 0.74
CA ASP A 89 27.56 -9.22 0.96
C ASP A 89 26.10 -9.62 0.72
N TYR A 90 25.86 -10.77 0.07
CA TYR A 90 24.54 -11.13 -0.43
C TYR A 90 24.31 -12.63 -0.45
N ARG A 91 23.06 -13.02 -0.22
CA ARG A 91 22.62 -14.42 -0.36
C ARG A 91 22.57 -14.77 -1.84
N LYS A 92 23.53 -15.56 -2.32
CA LYS A 92 23.60 -16.05 -3.70
C LYS A 92 22.25 -16.64 -4.16
N GLU A 93 21.54 -17.32 -3.25
CA GLU A 93 20.24 -17.93 -3.54
C GLU A 93 19.20 -16.92 -4.03
N TRP A 94 19.30 -15.64 -3.66
CA TRP A 94 18.37 -14.62 -4.12
C TRP A 94 18.62 -14.20 -5.57
N LEU A 95 19.89 -14.20 -6.02
CA LEU A 95 20.24 -13.94 -7.42
C LEU A 95 19.79 -15.11 -8.31
N ASP A 96 20.03 -16.34 -7.85
CA ASP A 96 19.63 -17.55 -8.57
C ASP A 96 18.11 -17.60 -8.80
N LEU A 97 17.32 -16.96 -7.92
CA LEU A 97 15.87 -16.84 -8.06
C LEU A 97 15.41 -15.73 -9.00
N GLN A 98 16.26 -14.78 -9.41
CA GLN A 98 15.84 -13.67 -10.29
C GLN A 98 15.25 -14.18 -11.60
N GLU A 99 15.90 -15.16 -12.22
CA GLU A 99 15.44 -15.77 -13.48
C GLU A 99 14.05 -16.41 -13.31
N LEU A 100 13.78 -17.07 -12.18
CA LEU A 100 12.45 -17.61 -11.89
C LEU A 100 11.37 -16.51 -11.96
N TRP A 101 11.58 -15.38 -11.27
CA TRP A 101 10.58 -14.30 -11.25
C TRP A 101 10.41 -13.64 -12.62
N LYS A 102 11.51 -13.51 -13.37
CA LYS A 102 11.52 -12.98 -14.73
C LYS A 102 10.72 -13.86 -15.70
N THR A 103 10.75 -15.20 -15.58
CA THR A 103 9.93 -16.09 -16.42
C THR A 103 8.41 -15.81 -16.33
N PHE A 104 7.96 -15.24 -15.21
CA PHE A 104 6.56 -14.85 -15.02
C PHE A 104 6.29 -13.37 -15.32
N ASN A 105 7.30 -12.60 -15.76
CA ASN A 105 7.24 -11.14 -15.92
C ASN A 105 7.04 -10.38 -14.60
N TRP A 106 7.58 -10.89 -13.48
CA TRP A 106 7.45 -10.32 -12.13
C TRP A 106 8.71 -9.55 -11.68
N ASN A 107 9.39 -8.89 -12.61
CA ASN A 107 10.66 -8.21 -12.33
C ASN A 107 10.53 -7.16 -11.22
N GLU A 108 9.54 -6.27 -11.30
CA GLU A 108 9.30 -5.22 -10.28
C GLU A 108 8.93 -5.79 -8.92
N ALA A 109 8.11 -6.85 -8.90
CA ALA A 109 7.73 -7.53 -7.67
C ALA A 109 8.92 -8.22 -7.01
N TYR A 110 9.85 -8.78 -7.79
CA TYR A 110 11.12 -9.30 -7.30
C TYR A 110 11.94 -8.20 -6.63
N VAL A 111 12.08 -7.02 -7.24
CA VAL A 111 12.76 -5.87 -6.64
C VAL A 111 12.17 -5.52 -5.28
N TYR A 112 10.84 -5.35 -5.23
CA TYR A 112 10.12 -5.02 -4.01
C TYR A 112 10.35 -6.08 -2.93
N GLN A 113 10.19 -7.36 -3.28
CA GLN A 113 10.34 -8.46 -2.32
C GLN A 113 11.79 -8.58 -1.82
N LEU A 114 12.75 -8.33 -2.71
CA LEU A 114 14.15 -8.44 -2.41
C LEU A 114 14.63 -7.32 -1.49
N PHE A 115 14.30 -6.08 -1.79
CA PHE A 115 14.56 -4.92 -0.94
C PHE A 115 14.01 -5.12 0.48
N ASN A 116 12.77 -5.61 0.59
CA ASN A 116 12.15 -5.89 1.89
C ASN A 116 12.83 -7.04 2.67
N ASN A 117 13.52 -7.96 1.99
CA ASN A 117 14.22 -9.06 2.63
C ASN A 117 15.68 -8.77 2.94
N ALA A 118 16.34 -7.93 2.15
CA ALA A 118 17.73 -7.52 2.33
C ALA A 118 17.93 -6.66 3.58
N LYS A 119 16.93 -5.88 3.98
CA LYS A 119 17.01 -5.08 5.20
C LYS A 119 17.13 -5.96 6.45
N LYS A 120 18.06 -5.58 7.34
CA LYS A 120 18.17 -6.17 8.68
C LYS A 120 16.87 -5.93 9.44
N LYS A 121 16.32 -6.99 10.03
CA LYS A 121 15.05 -6.97 10.75
C LYS A 121 15.31 -7.05 12.25
N LEU A 122 14.48 -6.36 13.03
CA LEU A 122 14.45 -6.60 14.48
C LEU A 122 13.94 -8.02 14.74
N ASP A 123 14.66 -8.76 15.58
CA ASP A 123 14.24 -10.09 16.03
C ASP A 123 13.36 -9.97 17.28
N TYR A 124 12.05 -9.94 17.06
CA TYR A 124 11.05 -9.86 18.12
C TYR A 124 10.96 -11.14 18.98
N SER A 125 11.61 -12.24 18.60
CA SER A 125 11.74 -13.41 19.49
C SER A 125 12.83 -13.24 20.55
N GLN A 126 13.66 -12.20 20.41
CA GLN A 126 14.73 -11.82 21.33
C GLN A 126 14.46 -10.38 21.82
N SER A 127 15.44 -9.48 21.68
CA SER A 127 15.38 -8.10 22.17
C SER A 127 14.76 -7.09 21.19
N GLY A 128 14.16 -7.55 20.09
CA GLY A 128 13.64 -6.68 19.04
C GLY A 128 12.50 -5.77 19.51
N TYR A 129 11.67 -6.26 20.44
CA TYR A 129 10.55 -5.49 20.97
C TYR A 129 11.01 -4.32 21.84
N GLU A 130 12.00 -4.52 22.71
CA GLU A 130 12.56 -3.49 23.56
C GLU A 130 13.22 -2.37 22.74
N ILE A 131 14.00 -2.76 21.72
CA ILE A 131 14.64 -1.81 20.79
C ILE A 131 13.58 -0.97 20.06
N ASP A 132 12.52 -1.59 19.57
CA ASP A 132 11.41 -0.92 18.89
C ASP A 132 10.67 0.06 19.82
N ILE A 133 10.40 -0.33 21.07
CA ILE A 133 9.76 0.55 22.06
C ILE A 133 10.65 1.75 22.40
N GLU A 134 11.95 1.55 22.59
CA GLU A 134 12.87 2.65 22.89
C GLU A 134 12.98 3.61 21.70
N GLY A 135 13.12 3.10 20.47
CA GLY A 135 13.10 3.92 19.27
C GLY A 135 11.81 4.73 19.11
N MET A 136 10.66 4.16 19.48
CA MET A 136 9.39 4.90 19.49
C MET A 136 9.34 6.00 20.57
N ARG A 137 9.96 5.79 21.74
CA ARG A 137 10.05 6.83 22.78
C ARG A 137 10.88 8.01 22.32
N GLU A 138 12.01 7.75 21.66
CA GLU A 138 12.86 8.79 21.09
C GLU A 138 12.14 9.55 19.99
N PHE A 139 11.57 8.84 19.01
CA PHE A 139 10.85 9.45 17.89
C PHE A 139 9.70 10.37 18.35
N LYS A 140 8.98 9.98 19.40
CA LYS A 140 7.88 10.77 19.94
C LYS A 140 8.35 12.11 20.54
N ARG A 141 9.61 12.24 20.95
CA ARG A 141 10.16 13.53 21.41
C ARG A 141 10.29 14.53 20.26
N GLU A 142 10.38 14.05 19.03
CA GLU A 142 10.60 14.86 17.83
C GLU A 142 9.32 15.07 17.01
N LYS A 143 8.40 14.11 17.03
CA LYS A 143 7.21 14.10 16.16
C LYS A 143 5.95 13.74 16.94
N ASN A 144 4.93 14.56 16.74
CA ASN A 144 3.58 14.29 17.24
C ASN A 144 2.89 13.18 16.42
N PRO A 145 1.98 12.41 17.04
CA PRO A 145 1.17 11.45 16.32
C PRO A 145 0.27 12.14 15.27
N PRO A 146 0.05 11.51 14.11
CA PRO A 146 -0.90 12.00 13.13
C PRO A 146 -2.33 11.85 13.66
N SER A 147 -3.28 12.54 13.02
CA SER A 147 -4.70 12.42 13.38
C SER A 147 -5.20 10.97 13.23
N ILE A 148 -5.93 10.50 14.23
CA ILE A 148 -6.50 9.14 14.31
C ILE A 148 -7.82 8.97 13.54
N TYR A 149 -8.35 10.06 12.98
CA TYR A 149 -9.49 10.07 12.05
C TYR A 149 -9.39 11.26 11.09
N LYS A 150 -10.04 11.17 9.92
CA LYS A 150 -10.13 12.28 8.95
C LYS A 150 -11.43 13.05 9.20
N GLU A 151 -11.36 14.37 9.15
CA GLU A 151 -12.51 15.27 9.22
C GLU A 151 -12.47 16.27 8.07
N TYR A 152 -13.63 16.83 7.78
CA TYR A 152 -13.79 17.88 6.80
C TYR A 152 -14.57 19.07 7.38
N ASP A 153 -14.60 20.19 6.65
CA ASP A 153 -15.24 21.43 7.08
C ASP A 153 -16.69 21.19 7.57
N SER A 154 -17.02 21.79 8.71
CA SER A 154 -18.35 21.81 9.32
C SER A 154 -19.49 22.27 8.39
N LYS A 155 -19.19 23.07 7.37
CA LYS A 155 -20.16 23.60 6.40
C LYS A 155 -20.62 22.58 5.36
N GLN A 156 -19.87 21.50 5.17
CA GLN A 156 -20.27 20.45 4.23
C GLN A 156 -21.54 19.75 4.70
N LYS A 157 -22.36 19.32 3.75
CA LYS A 157 -23.60 18.61 4.04
C LYS A 157 -23.28 17.28 4.73
N ARG A 158 -23.96 17.00 5.84
CA ARG A 158 -23.78 15.78 6.63
C ARG A 158 -25.08 15.00 6.74
N VAL A 159 -24.99 13.69 6.58
CA VAL A 159 -26.10 12.75 6.69
C VAL A 159 -25.83 11.84 7.88
N ARG A 160 -26.63 11.98 8.94
CA ARG A 160 -26.47 11.20 10.16
C ARG A 160 -26.87 9.73 9.92
N LEU A 161 -26.01 8.80 10.30
CA LEU A 161 -26.33 7.37 10.24
C LEU A 161 -27.19 6.95 11.44
N LYS A 162 -27.95 5.86 11.25
CA LYS A 162 -28.76 5.28 12.33
C LYS A 162 -27.91 4.47 13.32
N GLU A 163 -28.38 4.41 14.56
CA GLU A 163 -27.75 3.59 15.61
C GLU A 163 -28.07 2.11 15.44
N VAL A 164 -27.09 1.25 15.73
CA VAL A 164 -27.15 -0.20 15.47
C VAL A 164 -28.27 -0.90 16.23
N ALA A 165 -28.59 -0.45 17.45
CA ALA A 165 -29.62 -1.06 18.29
C ALA A 165 -31.03 -1.06 17.65
N THR A 166 -31.25 -0.24 16.62
CA THR A 166 -32.54 -0.14 15.92
C THR A 166 -32.66 -1.06 14.70
N ILE A 167 -31.60 -1.82 14.37
CA ILE A 167 -31.51 -2.51 13.09
C ILE A 167 -31.82 -3.99 13.28
N SER A 168 -32.98 -4.42 12.77
CA SER A 168 -33.41 -5.82 12.80
C SER A 168 -32.52 -6.65 11.88
N THR A 169 -31.59 -7.42 12.46
CA THR A 169 -30.81 -8.41 11.72
C THR A 169 -31.39 -9.80 11.94
N THR A 170 -31.48 -10.58 10.86
CA THR A 170 -31.68 -12.03 10.95
C THR A 170 -30.47 -12.68 11.61
N ASN A 171 -30.70 -13.56 12.59
CA ASN A 171 -29.63 -14.31 13.26
C ASN A 171 -29.05 -15.38 12.32
N PHE A 172 -28.03 -15.02 11.54
CA PHE A 172 -27.21 -15.98 10.81
C PHE A 172 -25.94 -16.29 11.61
N SER A 173 -25.56 -17.56 11.68
CA SER A 173 -24.22 -17.90 12.14
C SER A 173 -23.19 -17.55 11.06
N VAL A 174 -21.93 -17.38 11.45
CA VAL A 174 -20.82 -17.20 10.49
C VAL A 174 -20.78 -18.34 9.46
N ARG A 175 -21.07 -19.58 9.90
CA ARG A 175 -21.14 -20.74 9.02
C ARG A 175 -22.23 -20.56 7.96
N ASP A 176 -23.42 -20.12 8.35
CA ASP A 176 -24.55 -19.93 7.44
C ASP A 176 -24.22 -18.91 6.35
N VAL A 177 -23.53 -17.83 6.73
CA VAL A 177 -23.06 -16.79 5.79
C VAL A 177 -22.05 -17.38 4.80
N MET A 178 -21.02 -18.06 5.30
CA MET A 178 -19.89 -18.57 4.51
C MET A 178 -20.29 -19.66 3.51
N ILE A 179 -21.30 -20.48 3.80
CA ILE A 179 -21.75 -21.55 2.89
C ILE A 179 -22.92 -21.14 1.99
N SER A 180 -23.44 -19.92 2.16
CA SER A 180 -24.63 -19.48 1.44
C SER A 180 -24.34 -19.37 -0.07
N LYS A 181 -25.12 -20.09 -0.88
CA LYS A 181 -25.08 -20.00 -2.36
C LYS A 181 -26.12 -19.01 -2.91
N LYS A 182 -26.54 -18.03 -2.12
CA LYS A 182 -27.78 -17.29 -2.41
C LYS A 182 -27.63 -16.42 -3.66
N ALA A 183 -28.65 -16.48 -4.52
CA ALA A 183 -28.91 -15.45 -5.52
C ALA A 183 -29.31 -14.17 -4.78
N LYS A 184 -28.31 -13.31 -4.53
CA LYS A 184 -28.45 -12.06 -3.78
C LYS A 184 -29.31 -11.07 -4.58
N SER A 185 -30.46 -10.65 -4.06
CA SER A 185 -31.43 -9.83 -4.81
C SER A 185 -32.01 -8.64 -4.02
N SER A 186 -31.65 -8.47 -2.74
CA SER A 186 -32.14 -7.33 -1.95
C SER A 186 -31.34 -6.08 -2.28
N LYS A 187 -32.06 -4.97 -2.46
CA LYS A 187 -31.49 -3.62 -2.49
C LYS A 187 -31.14 -3.19 -1.07
N ILE A 188 -29.98 -2.57 -0.88
CA ILE A 188 -29.61 -2.01 0.41
C ILE A 188 -30.54 -0.85 0.78
N ASN A 189 -31.06 -0.84 2.00
CA ASN A 189 -31.76 0.33 2.57
C ASN A 189 -30.81 1.16 3.47
N PHE A 190 -31.25 2.35 3.90
CA PHE A 190 -30.39 3.26 4.65
C PHE A 190 -29.99 2.71 6.04
N ASP A 191 -30.85 1.91 6.66
CA ASP A 191 -30.60 1.29 7.97
C ASP A 191 -29.51 0.23 7.80
N GLN A 192 -29.63 -0.62 6.79
CA GLN A 192 -28.62 -1.62 6.43
C GLN A 192 -27.27 -0.98 6.06
N LEU A 193 -27.28 0.16 5.35
CA LEU A 193 -26.06 0.92 5.07
C LEU A 193 -25.44 1.47 6.36
N SER A 194 -26.25 2.05 7.26
CA SER A 194 -25.79 2.53 8.56
C SER A 194 -25.18 1.40 9.39
N TYR A 195 -25.81 0.22 9.40
CA TYR A 195 -25.31 -0.98 10.05
C TYR A 195 -23.97 -1.42 9.48
N LEU A 196 -23.88 -1.55 8.15
CA LEU A 196 -22.66 -1.95 7.45
C LEU A 196 -21.50 -1.04 7.81
N LEU A 197 -21.68 0.28 7.71
CA LEU A 197 -20.60 1.22 8.00
C LEU A 197 -20.15 1.18 9.46
N LYS A 198 -21.10 1.11 10.41
CA LYS A 198 -20.79 1.03 11.84
C LYS A 198 -20.10 -0.28 12.20
N MET A 199 -20.51 -1.41 11.62
CA MET A 199 -19.94 -2.72 11.94
C MET A 199 -18.59 -2.97 11.26
N VAL A 200 -18.29 -2.31 10.14
CA VAL A 200 -16.99 -2.44 9.46
C VAL A 200 -15.99 -1.39 9.91
N PHE A 201 -16.41 -0.12 10.02
CA PHE A 201 -15.49 1.02 10.22
C PHE A 201 -15.70 1.74 11.55
N GLY A 202 -16.73 1.37 12.32
CA GLY A 202 -17.21 2.16 13.43
C GLY A 202 -16.29 2.17 14.65
N ARG A 203 -16.24 3.34 15.30
CA ARG A 203 -15.59 3.53 16.61
C ARG A 203 -16.24 2.64 17.68
N GLN A 204 -15.38 1.96 18.44
CA GLN A 204 -15.67 1.19 19.64
C GLN A 204 -15.22 1.91 20.92
N GLY A 205 -14.18 2.75 20.84
CA GLY A 205 -13.65 3.46 21.99
C GLY A 205 -12.40 4.27 21.65
N ILE A 206 -11.84 4.93 22.66
CA ILE A 206 -10.51 5.53 22.60
C ILE A 206 -9.68 4.87 23.70
N LYS A 207 -8.43 4.53 23.38
CA LYS A 207 -7.48 3.96 24.34
C LYS A 207 -6.21 4.80 24.35
N THR A 208 -5.73 5.16 25.53
CA THR A 208 -4.42 5.78 25.73
C THR A 208 -3.37 4.70 25.97
N THR A 209 -2.24 4.74 25.29
CA THR A 209 -1.14 3.80 25.53
C THR A 209 -0.30 4.19 26.74
N SER A 210 0.58 3.28 27.17
CA SER A 210 1.62 3.56 28.17
C SER A 210 2.54 4.72 27.79
N LEU A 211 2.64 5.03 26.48
CA LEU A 211 3.39 6.16 25.97
C LEU A 211 2.58 7.47 25.94
N GLY A 212 1.30 7.45 26.33
CA GLY A 212 0.42 8.62 26.37
C GLY A 212 -0.22 9.02 25.03
N ASP A 213 -0.06 8.20 23.98
CA ASP A 213 -0.73 8.40 22.69
C ASP A 213 -2.18 7.90 22.75
N GLU A 214 -3.11 8.63 22.13
CA GLU A 214 -4.49 8.18 21.95
C GLU A 214 -4.65 7.33 20.68
N TYR A 215 -5.46 6.29 20.78
CA TYR A 215 -5.78 5.37 19.70
C TYR A 215 -7.28 5.19 19.59
N LEU A 216 -7.77 5.21 18.35
CA LEU A 216 -9.15 4.91 18.05
C LEU A 216 -9.33 3.40 17.94
N LEU A 217 -10.15 2.79 18.80
CA LEU A 217 -10.54 1.39 18.62
C LEU A 217 -11.68 1.31 17.60
N LYS A 218 -11.56 0.43 16.60
CA LYS A 218 -12.62 0.13 15.63
C LYS A 218 -13.07 -1.33 15.73
N THR A 219 -14.18 -1.66 15.07
CA THR A 219 -14.74 -3.02 15.00
C THR A 219 -13.83 -4.02 14.29
N SER A 220 -13.14 -3.59 13.24
CA SER A 220 -12.14 -4.41 12.55
C SER A 220 -10.74 -4.20 13.12
N PRO A 221 -9.88 -5.25 13.16
CA PRO A 221 -8.50 -5.13 13.65
C PRO A 221 -7.64 -4.28 12.72
N SER A 222 -6.53 -3.77 13.24
CA SER A 222 -5.53 -3.03 12.48
C SER A 222 -4.13 -3.20 13.06
N GLY A 223 -3.12 -3.28 12.19
CA GLY A 223 -1.72 -3.32 12.59
C GLY A 223 -1.36 -2.15 13.52
N GLY A 224 -0.95 -2.47 14.75
CA GLY A 224 -0.53 -1.46 15.72
C GLY A 224 -1.64 -0.49 16.13
N ILE A 225 -2.92 -0.86 15.90
CA ILE A 225 -4.10 -0.05 16.18
C ILE A 225 -4.07 1.29 15.41
N LYS A 226 -3.40 1.34 14.25
CA LYS A 226 -3.20 2.59 13.49
C LYS A 226 -4.43 3.00 12.68
N HIS A 227 -5.24 2.04 12.26
CA HIS A 227 -6.43 2.21 11.42
C HIS A 227 -6.20 3.22 10.27
N PRO A 228 -5.25 2.95 9.35
CA PRO A 228 -4.92 3.85 8.26
C PRO A 228 -6.06 4.00 7.24
N THR A 229 -6.97 3.02 7.19
CA THR A 229 -7.99 2.95 6.14
C THR A 229 -9.20 3.83 6.43
N GLU A 230 -9.55 4.64 5.43
CA GLU A 230 -10.73 5.49 5.36
C GLU A 230 -11.79 4.88 4.42
N CYS A 231 -13.03 5.30 4.60
CA CYS A 231 -14.17 4.80 3.84
C CYS A 231 -14.85 5.96 3.11
N TYR A 232 -14.91 5.84 1.78
CA TYR A 232 -15.61 6.78 0.91
C TYR A 232 -16.75 6.05 0.21
N LEU A 233 -17.84 6.77 -0.04
CA LEU A 233 -19.03 6.27 -0.72
C LEU A 233 -19.24 7.10 -1.97
N ILE A 234 -19.30 6.44 -3.12
CA ILE A 234 -19.68 7.03 -4.40
C ILE A 234 -21.11 6.57 -4.70
N THR A 235 -22.06 7.50 -4.69
CA THR A 235 -23.44 7.22 -5.08
C THR A 235 -23.58 7.35 -6.59
N THR A 236 -24.33 6.44 -7.20
CA THR A 236 -24.59 6.48 -8.65
C THR A 236 -25.93 7.19 -8.91
N ASN A 237 -26.27 7.38 -10.19
CA ASN A 237 -27.59 7.88 -10.57
C ASN A 237 -28.74 6.92 -10.20
N ASN A 238 -28.44 5.65 -9.92
CA ASN A 238 -29.40 4.60 -9.58
C ASN A 238 -29.68 4.49 -8.07
N ILE A 239 -28.99 5.26 -7.23
CA ILE A 239 -29.26 5.31 -5.79
C ILE A 239 -30.74 5.65 -5.54
N LYS A 240 -31.37 4.91 -4.62
CA LYS A 240 -32.77 5.09 -4.19
C LYS A 240 -32.91 5.50 -2.73
N LEU A 241 -31.80 5.76 -2.05
CA LEU A 241 -31.76 6.25 -0.68
C LEU A 241 -31.97 7.77 -0.70
N SER A 242 -33.12 8.24 -0.21
CA SER A 242 -33.49 9.66 -0.19
C SER A 242 -32.54 10.55 0.60
N GLU A 243 -31.83 9.96 1.56
CA GLU A 243 -30.87 10.61 2.44
C GLU A 243 -29.60 11.00 1.68
N LEU A 244 -29.31 10.37 0.54
CA LEU A 244 -28.10 10.56 -0.23
C LEU A 244 -28.39 11.22 -1.58
N SER A 245 -27.57 12.20 -1.94
CA SER A 245 -27.53 12.80 -3.27
C SER A 245 -27.08 11.76 -4.29
N LYS A 246 -27.54 11.90 -5.53
CA LYS A 246 -27.04 11.12 -6.67
C LYS A 246 -25.67 11.64 -7.12
N ASN A 247 -24.87 10.80 -7.78
CA ASN A 247 -23.58 11.18 -8.38
C ASN A 247 -22.69 11.97 -7.42
N SER A 248 -22.63 11.55 -6.17
CA SER A 248 -21.97 12.28 -5.10
C SER A 248 -20.95 11.40 -4.38
N VAL A 249 -19.93 12.04 -3.81
CA VAL A 249 -18.89 11.41 -3.03
C VAL A 249 -19.09 11.80 -1.57
N TYR A 250 -19.17 10.80 -0.72
CA TYR A 250 -19.24 10.94 0.72
C TYR A 250 -18.01 10.35 1.39
N HIS A 251 -17.59 10.94 2.49
CA HIS A 251 -16.64 10.35 3.43
C HIS A 251 -17.38 9.89 4.69
N TYR A 252 -17.04 8.71 5.21
CA TYR A 252 -17.56 8.25 6.50
C TYR A 252 -16.74 8.83 7.66
N SER A 253 -17.31 9.80 8.38
CA SER A 253 -16.73 10.30 9.64
C SER A 253 -16.98 9.28 10.74
N VAL A 254 -15.92 8.56 11.10
CA VAL A 254 -15.93 7.58 12.20
C VAL A 254 -16.14 8.24 13.57
N TYR A 255 -15.67 9.48 13.75
CA TYR A 255 -15.79 10.19 15.03
C TYR A 255 -17.24 10.59 15.31
N SER A 256 -17.92 11.13 14.30
CA SER A 256 -19.27 11.70 14.42
C SER A 256 -20.39 10.80 13.86
N ASN A 257 -20.04 9.60 13.39
CA ASN A 257 -20.94 8.58 12.83
C ASN A 257 -21.91 9.15 11.78
N ASN A 258 -21.37 9.86 10.79
CA ASN A 258 -22.13 10.41 9.68
C ASN A 258 -21.38 10.29 8.36
N LEU A 259 -22.11 10.50 7.27
CA LEU A 259 -21.57 10.67 5.93
C LEU A 259 -21.44 12.16 5.62
N VAL A 260 -20.25 12.60 5.26
CA VAL A 260 -19.95 13.98 4.86
C VAL A 260 -19.88 14.05 3.34
N GLU A 261 -20.74 14.84 2.70
CA GLU A 261 -20.72 15.04 1.23
C GLU A 261 -19.53 15.93 0.87
N ILE A 262 -18.51 15.34 0.25
CA ILE A 262 -17.26 16.03 -0.10
C ILE A 262 -17.21 16.48 -1.56
N ASN A 263 -18.02 15.84 -2.41
CA ASN A 263 -18.13 16.21 -3.82
C ASN A 263 -19.54 15.86 -4.33
N ASN A 264 -20.07 16.69 -5.23
CA ASN A 264 -21.35 16.47 -5.90
C ASN A 264 -21.16 16.84 -7.37
N LEU A 265 -21.32 15.85 -8.24
CA LEU A 265 -20.94 15.93 -9.64
C LEU A 265 -22.17 15.71 -10.53
N SER A 266 -22.17 16.34 -11.71
CA SER A 266 -23.19 16.04 -12.73
C SER A 266 -23.11 14.58 -13.18
N GLU A 267 -21.91 14.03 -13.30
CA GLU A 267 -21.64 12.67 -13.75
C GLU A 267 -20.37 12.10 -13.08
N ILE A 268 -20.35 10.78 -12.88
CA ILE A 268 -19.18 10.03 -12.43
C ILE A 268 -18.93 8.91 -13.42
N ASN A 269 -17.71 8.82 -13.96
CA ASN A 269 -17.30 7.73 -14.83
C ASN A 269 -17.09 6.43 -14.02
N LEU A 270 -18.17 5.67 -13.83
CA LEU A 270 -18.16 4.42 -13.05
C LEU A 270 -17.23 3.35 -13.65
N GLN A 271 -16.96 3.37 -14.95
CA GLN A 271 -16.04 2.43 -15.59
C GLN A 271 -14.60 2.67 -15.14
N LYS A 272 -14.21 3.93 -14.88
CA LYS A 272 -12.91 4.26 -14.29
C LYS A 272 -12.85 3.92 -12.80
N VAL A 273 -13.97 4.03 -12.09
CA VAL A 273 -14.04 3.63 -10.67
C VAL A 273 -13.93 2.10 -10.53
N CYS A 274 -14.65 1.34 -11.36
CA CYS A 274 -14.78 -0.12 -11.25
C CYS A 274 -14.43 -0.85 -12.58
N PRO A 275 -13.19 -0.75 -13.09
CA PRO A 275 -12.80 -1.18 -14.44
C PRO A 275 -12.98 -2.68 -14.73
N LEU A 276 -12.99 -3.51 -13.69
CA LEU A 276 -13.13 -4.96 -13.82
C LEU A 276 -14.58 -5.45 -13.81
N ILE A 277 -15.55 -4.59 -13.47
CA ILE A 277 -16.97 -4.94 -13.59
C ILE A 277 -17.34 -4.85 -15.08
N LYS A 278 -17.70 -5.99 -15.67
CA LYS A 278 -18.09 -6.10 -17.09
C LYS A 278 -19.60 -6.05 -17.32
N GLU A 279 -20.39 -6.23 -16.27
CA GLU A 279 -21.84 -6.06 -16.34
C GLU A 279 -22.23 -4.58 -16.41
N ASN A 280 -23.52 -4.33 -16.69
CA ASN A 280 -24.05 -2.98 -16.77
C ASN A 280 -23.90 -2.26 -15.43
N LEU A 281 -23.04 -1.24 -15.38
CA LEU A 281 -22.78 -0.44 -14.18
C LEU A 281 -24.03 0.31 -13.67
N ASN A 282 -25.09 0.42 -14.48
CA ASN A 282 -26.37 0.95 -14.03
C ASN A 282 -27.12 0.04 -13.04
N HIS A 283 -26.64 -1.19 -12.83
CA HIS A 283 -27.18 -2.04 -11.78
C HIS A 283 -26.63 -1.73 -10.38
N TYR A 284 -25.64 -0.85 -10.27
CA TYR A 284 -25.03 -0.47 -8.99
C TYR A 284 -25.56 0.86 -8.50
N SER A 285 -25.95 0.89 -7.24
CA SER A 285 -26.47 2.07 -6.55
C SER A 285 -25.40 2.81 -5.74
N LEU A 286 -24.39 2.08 -5.24
CA LEU A 286 -23.38 2.61 -4.34
C LEU A 286 -22.04 1.89 -4.54
N ILE A 287 -20.93 2.61 -4.46
CA ILE A 287 -19.58 2.04 -4.44
C ILE A 287 -18.86 2.54 -3.19
N ILE A 288 -18.40 1.63 -2.35
CA ILE A 288 -17.53 1.93 -1.21
C ILE A 288 -16.08 1.84 -1.70
N ILE A 289 -15.35 2.95 -1.65
CA ILE A 289 -13.90 3.01 -1.89
C ILE A 289 -13.17 2.99 -0.55
N LEU A 290 -12.18 2.09 -0.44
CA LEU A 290 -11.29 2.02 0.69
C LEU A 290 -9.96 2.67 0.27
N THR A 291 -9.58 3.71 0.99
CA THR A 291 -8.28 4.37 0.84
C THR A 291 -7.47 4.18 2.11
N SER A 292 -6.15 4.35 2.06
CA SER A 292 -5.32 4.33 3.27
C SER A 292 -4.44 5.56 3.38
N ILE A 293 -4.53 6.26 4.52
CA ILE A 293 -3.64 7.35 4.89
C ILE A 293 -2.37 6.74 5.47
N PHE A 294 -1.28 6.78 4.69
CA PHE A 294 -0.07 6.03 5.02
C PHE A 294 0.65 6.58 6.25
N GLU A 295 0.57 7.89 6.49
CA GLU A 295 1.20 8.56 7.63
C GLU A 295 0.83 7.94 8.99
N ARG A 296 -0.42 7.46 9.14
CA ARG A 296 -0.86 6.78 10.37
C ARG A 296 -0.07 5.51 10.64
N SER A 297 0.19 4.70 9.61
CA SER A 297 1.02 3.51 9.71
C SER A 297 2.50 3.87 9.85
N MET A 298 2.96 4.87 9.08
CA MET A 298 4.33 5.38 9.16
C MET A 298 4.66 5.78 10.59
N TYR A 299 3.78 6.45 11.33
CA TYR A 299 4.07 6.85 12.72
C TYR A 299 4.53 5.68 13.61
N ARG A 300 3.96 4.47 13.43
CA ARG A 300 4.34 3.27 14.20
C ARG A 300 5.48 2.48 13.58
N TYR A 301 5.54 2.43 12.25
CA TYR A 301 6.37 1.48 11.53
C TYR A 301 7.42 2.18 10.66
N ARG A 302 8.70 1.84 10.87
CA ARG A 302 9.85 2.37 10.11
C ARG A 302 10.34 1.41 9.01
N GLU A 303 10.10 0.12 9.18
CA GLU A 303 10.56 -0.90 8.23
C GLU A 303 9.68 -0.90 6.97
N SER A 304 10.28 -0.90 5.78
CA SER A 304 9.57 -0.88 4.49
C SER A 304 8.50 -1.97 4.35
N ARG A 305 8.77 -3.16 4.90
CA ARG A 305 7.83 -4.31 4.86
C ARG A 305 6.51 -4.02 5.59
N SER A 306 6.50 -3.05 6.49
CA SER A 306 5.32 -2.69 7.27
C SER A 306 4.22 -2.07 6.43
N PHE A 307 4.53 -1.65 5.20
CA PHE A 307 3.52 -1.28 4.20
C PHE A 307 2.55 -2.45 3.90
N LYS A 308 2.98 -3.70 4.13
CA LYS A 308 2.08 -4.87 4.08
C LYS A 308 0.92 -4.76 5.07
N ALA A 309 1.14 -4.17 6.26
CA ALA A 309 0.09 -4.01 7.26
C ALA A 309 -1.08 -3.16 6.74
N VAL A 310 -0.80 -2.15 5.91
CA VAL A 310 -1.82 -1.31 5.27
C VAL A 310 -2.74 -2.16 4.38
N ASN A 311 -2.15 -3.04 3.56
CA ASN A 311 -2.91 -3.92 2.68
C ASN A 311 -3.71 -4.99 3.46
N ILE A 312 -3.13 -5.52 4.54
CA ILE A 312 -3.82 -6.47 5.44
C ILE A 312 -5.04 -5.79 6.09
N ASP A 313 -4.91 -4.54 6.54
CA ASP A 313 -6.00 -3.77 7.14
C ASP A 313 -7.16 -3.60 6.15
N VAL A 314 -6.88 -3.28 4.88
CA VAL A 314 -7.91 -3.24 3.83
C VAL A 314 -8.55 -4.61 3.63
N GLY A 315 -7.77 -5.69 3.65
CA GLY A 315 -8.28 -7.07 3.57
C GLY A 315 -9.25 -7.42 4.70
N HIS A 316 -8.93 -7.03 5.95
CA HIS A 316 -9.83 -7.22 7.10
C HIS A 316 -11.16 -6.49 6.93
N LEU A 317 -11.12 -5.25 6.43
CA LEU A 317 -12.30 -4.43 6.22
C LEU A 317 -13.18 -4.98 5.09
N LEU A 318 -12.56 -5.38 3.97
CA LEU A 318 -13.27 -6.02 2.86
C LEU A 318 -13.95 -7.31 3.32
N SER A 319 -13.25 -8.18 4.05
CA SER A 319 -13.82 -9.43 4.56
C SER A 319 -14.98 -9.18 5.55
N SER A 320 -14.83 -8.20 6.45
CA SER A 320 -15.91 -7.81 7.37
C SER A 320 -17.14 -7.31 6.61
N ALA A 321 -16.93 -6.47 5.60
CA ALA A 321 -18.00 -5.92 4.77
C ALA A 321 -18.72 -7.01 3.96
N THR A 322 -17.98 -7.95 3.36
CA THR A 322 -18.60 -9.06 2.61
C THR A 322 -19.47 -9.93 3.51
N LEU A 323 -19.00 -10.26 4.72
CA LEU A 323 -19.78 -11.07 5.67
C LEU A 323 -21.09 -10.38 6.06
N ILE A 324 -21.05 -9.06 6.30
CA ILE A 324 -22.25 -8.30 6.62
C ILE A 324 -23.19 -8.22 5.42
N LEU A 325 -22.69 -7.88 4.23
CA LEU A 325 -23.50 -7.83 3.01
C LEU A 325 -24.15 -9.19 2.69
N ASP A 326 -23.41 -10.28 2.87
CA ASP A 326 -23.91 -11.65 2.72
C ASP A 326 -25.01 -11.97 3.73
N SER A 327 -24.82 -11.60 5.01
CA SER A 327 -25.85 -11.74 6.04
C SER A 327 -27.12 -10.93 5.75
N LEU A 328 -26.99 -9.83 5.01
CA LEU A 328 -28.11 -8.97 4.58
C LEU A 328 -28.68 -9.38 3.21
N ASN A 329 -28.12 -10.42 2.58
CA ASN A 329 -28.47 -10.93 1.26
C ASN A 329 -28.28 -9.91 0.11
N ILE A 330 -27.38 -8.93 0.30
CA ILE A 330 -27.13 -7.84 -0.63
C ILE A 330 -26.12 -8.25 -1.70
N SER A 331 -26.43 -7.96 -2.96
CA SER A 331 -25.56 -8.22 -4.09
C SER A 331 -24.42 -7.20 -4.17
N TYR A 332 -23.19 -7.68 -4.36
CA TYR A 332 -22.02 -6.81 -4.52
C TYR A 332 -20.96 -7.45 -5.42
N ASN A 333 -20.06 -6.62 -5.93
CA ASN A 333 -18.79 -7.01 -6.52
C ASN A 333 -17.67 -6.30 -5.78
N LEU A 334 -16.53 -6.97 -5.60
CA LEU A 334 -15.35 -6.38 -4.98
C LEU A 334 -14.15 -6.52 -5.90
N SER A 335 -13.23 -5.57 -5.82
CA SER A 335 -11.92 -5.65 -6.46
C SER A 335 -10.94 -4.71 -5.81
N HIS A 336 -9.67 -4.88 -6.14
CA HIS A 336 -8.56 -4.00 -5.75
C HIS A 336 -8.14 -3.06 -6.89
N SER A 337 -8.73 -3.22 -8.09
CA SER A 337 -8.32 -2.48 -9.28
C SER A 337 -9.23 -1.31 -9.55
N THR A 338 -8.77 -0.10 -9.27
CA THR A 338 -9.40 1.17 -9.68
C THR A 338 -8.52 1.86 -10.73
N SER A 339 -9.06 2.83 -11.49
CA SER A 339 -8.20 3.82 -12.15
C SER A 339 -7.62 4.74 -11.07
N PHE A 340 -6.34 4.53 -10.75
CA PHE A 340 -5.67 5.17 -9.62
C PHE A 340 -5.76 6.70 -9.68
N GLU A 341 -5.39 7.31 -10.80
CA GLU A 341 -5.38 8.77 -10.98
C GLU A 341 -6.80 9.34 -10.93
N TYR A 342 -7.75 8.68 -11.59
CA TYR A 342 -9.13 9.14 -11.64
C TYR A 342 -9.79 9.09 -10.27
N VAL A 343 -9.64 7.98 -9.54
CA VAL A 343 -10.27 7.82 -8.22
C VAL A 343 -9.61 8.75 -7.20
N ASN A 344 -8.28 8.86 -7.18
CA ASN A 344 -7.61 9.78 -6.26
C ASN A 344 -8.00 11.24 -6.53
N SER A 345 -8.11 11.65 -7.81
CA SER A 345 -8.60 12.97 -8.18
C SER A 345 -10.07 13.19 -7.77
N LEU A 346 -10.94 12.20 -7.99
CA LEU A 346 -12.36 12.24 -7.61
C LEU A 346 -12.55 12.44 -6.10
N LEU A 347 -11.70 11.80 -5.29
CA LEU A 347 -11.70 11.90 -3.83
C LEU A 347 -10.91 13.11 -3.30
N ASN A 348 -10.24 13.87 -4.19
CA ASN A 348 -9.33 14.97 -3.86
C ASN A 348 -8.22 14.55 -2.87
N ILE A 349 -7.53 13.46 -3.18
CA ILE A 349 -6.42 12.92 -2.39
C ILE A 349 -5.13 12.80 -3.21
N ASP A 350 -4.00 12.91 -2.53
CA ASP A 350 -2.66 12.71 -3.08
C ASP A 350 -2.24 11.25 -2.88
N GLY A 351 -2.01 10.52 -3.97
CA GLY A 351 -1.71 9.09 -3.97
C GLY A 351 -0.44 8.69 -3.21
N LEU A 352 0.46 9.62 -2.86
CA LEU A 352 1.61 9.35 -2.00
C LEU A 352 1.30 9.51 -0.50
N LYS A 353 0.24 10.24 -0.15
CA LYS A 353 -0.21 10.45 1.25
C LYS A 353 -1.40 9.54 1.61
N GLU A 354 -2.35 9.45 0.70
CA GLU A 354 -3.57 8.65 0.80
C GLU A 354 -3.94 8.10 -0.58
N ALA A 355 -4.07 6.78 -0.69
CA ALA A 355 -4.37 6.14 -1.97
C ALA A 355 -5.55 5.18 -1.90
N SER A 356 -6.32 5.07 -2.99
CA SER A 356 -7.31 4.01 -3.15
C SER A 356 -6.63 2.63 -3.26
N ILE A 357 -7.08 1.67 -2.46
CA ILE A 357 -6.53 0.30 -2.44
C ILE A 357 -7.54 -0.74 -2.93
N GLY A 358 -8.85 -0.46 -2.78
CA GLY A 358 -9.88 -1.34 -3.30
C GLY A 358 -11.27 -0.79 -3.10
N TYR A 359 -12.26 -1.54 -3.58
CA TYR A 359 -13.65 -1.14 -3.53
C TYR A 359 -14.62 -2.30 -3.35
N ILE A 360 -15.83 -1.96 -2.93
CA ILE A 360 -17.02 -2.81 -2.97
C ILE A 360 -18.13 -2.04 -3.69
N ALA A 361 -18.58 -2.55 -4.83
CA ALA A 361 -19.71 -2.02 -5.58
C ALA A 361 -20.97 -2.80 -5.20
N ILE A 362 -21.97 -2.11 -4.66
CA ILE A 362 -23.25 -2.66 -4.21
C ILE A 362 -24.31 -2.42 -5.29
N LYS A 363 -25.07 -3.47 -5.62
CA LYS A 363 -26.14 -3.42 -6.62
C LYS A 363 -27.33 -2.61 -6.12
#